data_AF-G0A3K4-F1
#
_entry.id   AF-G0A3K4-F1
#
_cell.length_a   1.000
_cell.length_b   1.000
_cell.length_c   1.000
_cell.angle_alpha   90.00
_cell.angle_beta   90.00
_cell.angle_gamma   90.00
#
_symmetry.space_group_name_H-M   'P 1'
#
loop_
_entity.id
_entity.type
_entity.pdbx_description
1 polymer ?
#
loop_
_entity_poly.entity_id
_entity_poly.type
_entity_poly.pdbx_seq_one_letter_code
_entity_poly.pdbx_strand_id
1 'polypeptide(L)'
;MSTKDTILKQIADNPILLYMKGVPTAPECGFSGKTVEILNATKIPFAYVDVLRAPFIRDRLPSVSKWPTFPQLFVKGELVGGADIVEALYNDGSLLPLLQAAVQPADYSAQANVITHSEVEALILGSYPDAQIAIEGQGCDLTIRVVSAQFADSSMVKQHQGVMATLTEPLATGRLHAVTLKTFTPEQWQAQQPAPQAGLLQIQL
;
A
#
# COMPACT_ATOMS: atom_id res chain seq x y z
N MET A 1 9.01 18.58 -30.27
CA MET A 1 8.75 17.24 -29.72
C MET A 1 7.73 16.58 -30.63
N SER A 2 7.99 15.37 -31.14
CA SER A 2 7.05 14.71 -32.08
C SER A 2 5.87 14.09 -31.32
N THR A 3 4.75 13.83 -32.01
CA THR A 3 3.61 13.11 -31.42
C THR A 3 4.01 11.75 -30.84
N LYS A 4 4.97 11.07 -31.49
CA LYS A 4 5.52 9.81 -30.99
C LYS A 4 6.20 9.99 -29.64
N ASP A 5 7.01 11.04 -29.47
CA ASP A 5 7.72 11.30 -28.22
C ASP A 5 6.74 11.65 -27.09
N THR A 6 5.67 12.38 -27.40
CA THR A 6 4.59 12.67 -26.43
C THR A 6 3.93 11.40 -25.95
N ILE A 7 3.59 10.48 -26.85
CA ILE A 7 2.98 9.18 -26.51
C ILE A 7 3.93 8.36 -25.64
N LEU A 8 5.20 8.23 -26.04
CA LEU A 8 6.19 7.48 -25.28
C LEU A 8 6.40 8.08 -23.89
N LYS A 9 6.42 9.41 -23.78
CA LYS A 9 6.51 10.10 -22.48
C LYS A 9 5.27 9.84 -21.62
N GLN A 10 4.06 9.93 -22.16
CA GLN A 10 2.84 9.61 -21.43
C GLN A 10 2.88 8.17 -20.89
N ILE A 11 3.26 7.21 -21.72
CA ILE A 11 3.37 5.80 -21.37
C ILE A 11 4.43 5.58 -20.28
N ALA A 12 5.56 6.31 -20.33
CA ALA A 12 6.64 6.20 -19.35
C ALA A 12 6.30 6.89 -18.00
N ASP A 13 5.65 8.04 -18.04
CA ASP A 13 5.35 8.85 -16.84
C ASP A 13 4.15 8.29 -16.05
N ASN A 14 3.33 7.42 -16.64
CA ASN A 14 2.10 6.92 -16.04
C ASN A 14 2.15 5.39 -15.90
N PRO A 15 2.29 4.84 -14.69
CA PRO A 15 2.43 3.39 -14.47
C PRO A 15 1.24 2.57 -14.95
N ILE A 16 0.03 3.14 -14.91
CA ILE A 16 -1.18 2.57 -15.50
C ILE A 16 -1.83 3.68 -16.32
N LEU A 17 -1.92 3.47 -17.64
CA LEU A 17 -2.44 4.47 -18.58
C LEU A 17 -3.45 3.83 -19.53
N LEU A 18 -4.64 4.41 -19.61
CA LEU A 18 -5.69 4.01 -20.53
C LEU A 18 -5.90 5.05 -21.63
N TYR A 19 -5.63 4.68 -22.88
CA TYR A 19 -6.13 5.44 -24.03
C TYR A 19 -7.55 4.99 -24.35
N MET A 20 -8.52 5.90 -24.25
CA MET A 20 -9.95 5.57 -24.40
C MET A 20 -10.69 6.61 -25.24
N LYS A 21 -11.92 6.28 -25.64
CA LYS A 21 -12.84 7.21 -26.31
C LYS A 21 -13.80 7.82 -25.28
N GLY A 22 -13.70 9.13 -25.07
CA GLY A 22 -14.36 9.82 -23.97
C GLY A 22 -13.53 9.77 -22.69
N VAL A 23 -14.18 10.00 -21.55
CA VAL A 23 -13.53 10.05 -20.22
C VAL A 23 -14.11 8.99 -19.29
N PRO A 24 -13.42 8.59 -18.20
CA PRO A 24 -13.92 7.53 -17.31
C PRO A 24 -15.32 7.76 -16.75
N THR A 25 -15.68 9.02 -16.48
CA THR A 25 -17.01 9.40 -15.97
C THR A 25 -18.09 9.49 -17.05
N ALA A 26 -17.69 9.59 -18.32
CA ALA A 26 -18.58 9.72 -19.48
C ALA A 26 -17.92 9.06 -20.70
N PRO A 27 -17.87 7.71 -20.77
CA PRO A 27 -17.28 7.01 -21.90
C PRO A 27 -18.15 7.16 -23.15
N GLU A 28 -17.54 7.45 -24.29
CA GLU A 28 -18.22 7.66 -25.58
C GLU A 28 -18.19 6.40 -26.47
N CYS A 29 -17.76 5.26 -25.91
CA CYS A 29 -17.69 3.96 -26.60
C CYS A 29 -17.89 2.82 -25.61
N GLY A 30 -18.73 1.84 -25.94
CA GLY A 30 -19.03 0.69 -25.07
C GLY A 30 -17.78 -0.09 -24.62
N PHE A 31 -16.81 -0.32 -25.52
CA PHE A 31 -15.54 -0.97 -25.16
C PHE A 31 -14.71 -0.16 -24.16
N SER A 32 -14.69 1.17 -24.31
CA SER A 32 -14.05 2.08 -23.37
C SER A 32 -14.77 2.07 -22.02
N GLY A 33 -16.10 2.12 -22.01
CA GLY A 33 -16.91 2.04 -20.79
C GLY A 33 -16.69 0.74 -20.02
N LYS A 34 -16.71 -0.40 -20.73
CA LYS A 34 -16.45 -1.72 -20.15
C LYS A 34 -15.05 -1.81 -19.50
N THR A 35 -14.04 -1.30 -20.20
CA THR A 35 -12.66 -1.28 -19.67
C THR A 35 -12.56 -0.42 -18.41
N VAL A 36 -13.21 0.74 -18.40
CA VAL A 36 -13.27 1.62 -17.22
C VAL A 36 -13.99 0.98 -16.05
N GLU A 37 -15.11 0.29 -16.30
CA GLU A 37 -15.86 -0.42 -15.27
C GLU A 37 -14.99 -1.47 -14.57
N ILE A 38 -14.27 -2.28 -15.35
CA ILE A 38 -13.32 -3.28 -14.85
C ILE A 38 -12.21 -2.62 -14.03
N LEU A 39 -11.56 -1.58 -14.58
CA LEU A 39 -10.47 -0.90 -13.87
C LEU A 39 -10.97 -0.26 -12.55
N ASN A 40 -12.14 0.35 -12.54
CA ASN A 40 -12.75 0.91 -11.33
C ASN A 40 -13.06 -0.15 -10.28
N ALA A 41 -13.48 -1.35 -10.69
CA ALA A 41 -13.74 -2.46 -9.78
C ALA A 41 -12.46 -2.90 -9.02
N THR A 42 -11.28 -2.72 -9.63
CA THR A 42 -10.00 -3.00 -8.96
C THR A 42 -9.62 -1.99 -7.87
N LYS A 43 -10.27 -0.81 -7.85
CA LYS A 43 -9.96 0.32 -6.95
C LYS A 43 -8.52 0.85 -7.06
N ILE A 44 -7.81 0.52 -8.13
CA ILE A 44 -6.45 1.01 -8.39
C ILE A 44 -6.54 2.26 -9.27
N PRO A 45 -5.90 3.38 -8.88
CA PRO A 45 -5.91 4.59 -9.68
C PRO A 45 -5.16 4.38 -11.01
N PHE A 46 -5.69 4.96 -12.09
CA PHE A 46 -5.08 4.93 -13.41
C PHE A 46 -5.19 6.31 -14.08
N ALA A 47 -4.22 6.64 -14.93
CA ALA A 47 -4.29 7.80 -15.80
C ALA A 47 -5.07 7.45 -17.08
N TYR A 48 -5.64 8.45 -17.74
CA TYR A 48 -6.34 8.24 -19.01
C TYR A 48 -6.04 9.35 -20.02
N VAL A 49 -6.22 9.04 -21.29
CA VAL A 49 -6.20 10.00 -22.41
C VAL A 49 -7.44 9.78 -23.26
N ASP A 50 -8.23 10.83 -23.42
CA ASP A 50 -9.35 10.85 -24.37
C ASP A 50 -8.83 11.10 -25.79
N VAL A 51 -8.82 10.05 -26.59
CA VAL A 51 -8.33 10.08 -27.98
C VAL A 51 -9.30 10.78 -28.94
N LEU A 52 -10.54 11.04 -28.54
CA LEU A 52 -11.46 11.87 -29.32
C LEU A 52 -11.07 13.35 -29.26
N ARG A 53 -10.48 13.78 -28.14
CA ARG A 53 -9.99 15.16 -27.93
C ARG A 53 -8.54 15.35 -28.36
N ALA A 54 -7.81 14.25 -28.58
CA ALA A 54 -6.44 14.25 -29.05
C ALA A 54 -6.29 13.50 -30.39
N PRO A 55 -6.74 14.08 -31.53
CA PRO A 55 -6.73 13.41 -32.84
C PRO A 55 -5.32 12.98 -33.27
N PHE A 56 -4.31 13.78 -32.96
CA PHE A 56 -2.91 13.45 -33.23
C PHE A 56 -2.44 12.17 -32.50
N ILE A 57 -2.91 11.93 -31.27
CA ILE A 57 -2.64 10.69 -30.53
C ILE A 57 -3.42 9.54 -31.16
N ARG A 58 -4.71 9.75 -31.46
CA ARG A 58 -5.58 8.74 -32.08
C ARG A 58 -4.99 8.17 -33.37
N ASP A 59 -4.43 9.03 -34.21
CA ASP A 59 -3.87 8.65 -35.50
C ASP A 59 -2.50 7.96 -35.34
N ARG A 60 -1.70 8.38 -34.34
CA ARG A 60 -0.32 7.91 -34.20
C ARG A 60 -0.16 6.70 -33.29
N LEU A 61 -0.96 6.57 -32.22
CA LEU A 61 -0.80 5.52 -31.21
C LEU A 61 -0.83 4.12 -31.81
N PRO A 62 -1.74 3.74 -32.74
CA PRO A 62 -1.76 2.38 -33.28
C PRO A 62 -0.45 1.92 -33.92
N SER A 63 0.28 2.85 -34.55
CA SER A 63 1.60 2.58 -35.12
C SER A 63 2.69 2.45 -34.06
N VAL A 64 2.57 3.17 -32.94
CA VAL A 64 3.53 3.13 -31.83
C VAL A 64 3.35 1.85 -31.01
N SER A 65 2.11 1.51 -30.68
CA SER A 65 1.75 0.35 -29.86
C SER A 65 1.68 -0.96 -30.64
N LYS A 66 1.70 -0.89 -31.98
CA LYS A 66 1.41 -2.02 -32.87
C LYS A 66 0.04 -2.65 -32.59
N TRP A 67 -0.92 -1.83 -32.16
CA TRP A 67 -2.27 -2.26 -31.81
C TRP A 67 -3.34 -1.39 -32.50
N PRO A 68 -4.26 -1.97 -33.27
CA PRO A 68 -5.11 -1.20 -34.19
C PRO A 68 -6.33 -0.52 -33.54
N THR A 69 -6.76 -0.94 -32.36
CA THR A 69 -8.07 -0.55 -31.78
C THR A 69 -7.96 0.22 -30.48
N PHE A 70 -9.07 0.83 -30.06
CA PHE A 70 -9.22 1.48 -28.76
C PHE A 70 -10.40 0.84 -28.02
N PRO A 71 -10.34 0.73 -26.68
CA PRO A 71 -9.31 1.28 -25.78
C PRO A 71 -7.97 0.51 -25.81
N GLN A 72 -6.90 1.13 -25.31
CA GLN A 72 -5.58 0.49 -25.13
C GLN A 72 -5.09 0.75 -23.70
N LEU A 73 -4.91 -0.32 -22.92
CA LEU A 73 -4.36 -0.27 -21.57
C LEU A 73 -2.85 -0.51 -21.61
N PHE A 74 -2.10 0.39 -20.99
CA PHE A 74 -0.67 0.26 -20.76
C PHE A 74 -0.39 0.12 -19.26
N VAL A 75 0.55 -0.76 -18.92
CA VAL A 75 1.02 -0.97 -17.56
C VAL A 75 2.54 -1.06 -17.56
N LYS A 76 3.20 -0.24 -16.72
CA LYS A 76 4.66 -0.07 -16.66
C LYS A 76 5.33 0.13 -18.02
N GLY A 77 4.67 0.87 -18.89
CA GLY A 77 5.19 1.16 -20.24
C GLY A 77 4.88 0.10 -21.30
N GLU A 78 4.31 -1.04 -20.92
CA GLU A 78 3.98 -2.14 -21.82
C GLU A 78 2.49 -2.16 -22.16
N LEU A 79 2.15 -2.51 -23.40
CA LEU A 79 0.76 -2.68 -23.81
C LEU A 79 0.22 -4.00 -23.23
N VAL A 80 -0.83 -3.88 -22.40
CA VAL A 80 -1.59 -5.04 -21.90
C VAL A 80 -2.58 -5.52 -22.97
N GLY A 81 -3.34 -4.58 -23.57
CA GLY A 81 -4.29 -4.91 -24.63
C GLY A 81 -5.50 -3.99 -24.68
N GLY A 82 -6.50 -4.42 -25.46
CA GLY A 82 -7.81 -3.77 -25.53
C GLY A 82 -8.85 -4.36 -24.58
N ALA A 83 -10.11 -3.97 -24.76
CA ALA A 83 -11.20 -4.30 -23.83
C ALA A 83 -11.37 -5.81 -23.56
N ASP A 84 -11.32 -6.66 -24.60
CA ASP A 84 -11.53 -8.11 -24.44
C ASP A 84 -10.40 -8.78 -23.65
N ILE A 85 -9.16 -8.31 -23.84
CA ILE A 85 -8.00 -8.82 -23.07
C ILE A 85 -8.11 -8.36 -21.62
N VAL A 86 -8.44 -7.08 -21.38
CA VAL A 86 -8.61 -6.57 -20.02
C VAL A 86 -9.71 -7.33 -19.28
N GLU A 87 -10.82 -7.64 -19.95
CA GLU A 87 -11.87 -8.47 -19.40
C GLU A 87 -11.41 -9.91 -19.11
N ALA A 88 -10.69 -10.54 -20.03
CA ALA A 88 -10.16 -11.89 -19.81
C ALA A 88 -9.25 -11.95 -18.58
N LEU A 89 -8.31 -11.00 -18.46
CA LEU A 89 -7.40 -10.89 -17.32
C LEU A 89 -8.13 -10.58 -16.01
N TYR A 90 -9.25 -9.85 -16.08
CA TYR A 90 -10.07 -9.61 -14.90
C TYR A 90 -10.79 -10.88 -14.45
N ASN A 91 -11.38 -11.62 -15.40
CA ASN A 91 -12.14 -12.83 -15.14
C ASN A 91 -11.26 -13.99 -14.64
N ASP A 92 -10.01 -14.07 -15.08
CA ASP A 92 -9.04 -15.07 -14.58
C ASP A 92 -8.29 -14.62 -13.31
N GLY A 93 -8.51 -13.38 -12.86
CA GLY A 93 -7.92 -12.81 -11.66
C GLY A 93 -6.48 -12.29 -11.81
N SER A 94 -5.86 -12.38 -12.99
CA SER A 94 -4.48 -11.94 -13.24
C SER A 94 -4.32 -10.42 -13.41
N LEU A 95 -5.40 -9.69 -13.71
CA LEU A 95 -5.36 -8.24 -13.87
C LEU A 95 -4.99 -7.53 -12.57
N LEU A 96 -5.59 -7.92 -11.45
CA LEU A 96 -5.39 -7.22 -10.17
C LEU A 96 -3.92 -7.26 -9.71
N PRO A 97 -3.23 -8.42 -9.66
CA PRO A 97 -1.80 -8.47 -9.35
C PRO A 97 -0.93 -7.64 -10.29
N LEU A 98 -1.26 -7.63 -11.59
CA LEU A 98 -0.54 -6.87 -12.61
C LEU A 98 -0.64 -5.36 -12.36
N LEU A 99 -1.84 -4.86 -12.06
CA LEU A 99 -2.05 -3.44 -11.73
C LEU A 99 -1.43 -3.06 -10.38
N GLN A 100 -1.54 -3.92 -9.37
CA GLN A 100 -0.91 -3.69 -8.07
C GLN A 100 0.59 -3.53 -8.23
N ALA A 101 1.25 -4.46 -8.91
CA ALA A 101 2.70 -4.38 -9.15
C ALA A 101 3.13 -3.06 -9.82
N ALA A 102 2.24 -2.40 -10.58
CA ALA A 102 2.48 -1.12 -11.26
C ALA A 102 2.43 0.11 -10.36
N VAL A 103 1.56 0.13 -9.35
CA VAL A 103 1.42 1.26 -8.42
C VAL A 103 2.20 1.09 -7.13
N GLN A 104 2.74 -0.11 -6.90
CA GLN A 104 3.64 -0.36 -5.79
C GLN A 104 4.95 0.38 -6.04
N PRO A 105 5.43 1.22 -5.10
CA PRO A 105 6.75 1.82 -5.22
C PRO A 105 7.79 0.72 -5.44
N ALA A 106 8.86 1.01 -6.20
CA ALA A 106 9.99 0.09 -6.37
C ALA A 106 10.54 -0.42 -5.02
N ASP A 107 10.33 0.37 -3.95
CA ASP A 107 10.69 0.06 -2.57
C ASP A 107 9.76 -0.94 -1.86
N TYR A 108 8.61 -1.30 -2.43
CA TYR A 108 7.72 -2.29 -1.79
C TYR A 108 8.24 -3.73 -1.93
N SER A 109 9.06 -4.00 -2.96
CA SER A 109 9.81 -5.25 -3.06
C SER A 109 11.00 -5.32 -2.08
N ALA A 110 11.47 -4.17 -1.58
CA ALA A 110 12.44 -4.09 -0.48
C ALA A 110 11.76 -4.07 0.91
N GLN A 111 10.49 -3.70 1.00
CA GLN A 111 9.68 -3.75 2.23
C GLN A 111 8.92 -5.07 2.43
N ALA A 112 9.05 -6.05 1.52
CA ALA A 112 8.68 -7.44 1.81
C ALA A 112 9.47 -8.03 3.00
N ASN A 113 10.54 -7.35 3.44
CA ASN A 113 11.40 -7.76 4.54
C ASN A 113 11.49 -6.72 5.69
N VAL A 114 10.47 -5.88 5.92
CA VAL A 114 10.41 -5.05 7.13
C VAL A 114 9.02 -5.16 7.75
N ILE A 115 8.93 -5.59 9.01
CA ILE A 115 7.66 -5.71 9.73
C ILE A 115 7.04 -4.32 9.99
N THR A 116 5.74 -4.16 9.73
CA THR A 116 5.01 -2.91 9.99
C THR A 116 4.55 -2.82 11.45
N HIS A 117 4.30 -1.60 11.96
CA HIS A 117 3.80 -1.42 13.34
C HIS A 117 2.48 -2.17 13.58
N SER A 118 1.55 -2.12 12.62
CA SER A 118 0.28 -2.85 12.71
C SER A 118 0.45 -4.36 12.71
N GLU A 119 1.47 -4.89 12.03
CA GLU A 119 1.78 -6.33 12.07
C GLU A 119 2.41 -6.75 13.40
N VAL A 120 3.34 -5.95 13.94
CA VAL A 120 3.88 -6.15 15.31
C VAL A 120 2.74 -6.16 16.34
N GLU A 121 1.82 -5.20 16.23
CA GLU A 121 0.65 -5.12 17.11
C GLU A 121 -0.22 -6.38 17.02
N ALA A 122 -0.52 -6.85 15.80
CA ALA A 122 -1.32 -8.06 15.59
C ALA A 122 -0.67 -9.32 16.17
N LEU A 123 0.65 -9.48 16.04
CA LEU A 123 1.39 -10.62 16.60
C LEU A 123 1.31 -10.66 18.13
N ILE A 124 1.50 -9.51 18.77
CA ILE A 124 1.45 -9.40 20.24
C ILE A 124 0.01 -9.59 20.73
N LEU A 125 -0.98 -8.96 20.08
CA LEU A 125 -2.39 -9.10 20.42
C LEU A 125 -2.91 -10.54 20.27
N GLY A 126 -2.33 -11.32 19.35
CA GLY A 126 -2.65 -12.75 19.21
C GLY A 126 -2.31 -13.58 20.46
N SER A 127 -1.26 -13.20 21.20
CA SER A 127 -0.88 -13.85 22.47
C SER A 127 -1.42 -13.12 23.70
N TYR A 128 -1.64 -11.80 23.59
CA TYR A 128 -2.07 -10.92 24.66
C TYR A 128 -3.22 -10.01 24.20
N PRO A 129 -4.46 -10.50 24.13
CA PRO A 129 -5.59 -9.75 23.59
C PRO A 129 -5.97 -8.48 24.39
N ASP A 130 -5.55 -8.39 25.66
CA ASP A 130 -5.74 -7.22 26.53
C ASP A 130 -4.58 -6.23 26.48
N ALA A 131 -3.55 -6.49 25.65
CA ALA A 131 -2.36 -5.68 25.62
C ALA A 131 -2.59 -4.29 25.00
N GLN A 132 -2.15 -3.26 25.70
CA GLN A 132 -1.97 -1.91 25.16
C GLN A 132 -0.53 -1.76 24.69
N ILE A 133 -0.36 -1.59 23.39
CA ILE A 133 0.93 -1.56 22.72
C ILE A 133 1.22 -0.12 22.28
N ALA A 134 2.45 0.34 22.52
CA ALA A 134 2.96 1.55 21.88
C ALA A 134 4.34 1.27 21.29
N ILE A 135 4.54 1.73 20.07
CA ILE A 135 5.78 1.56 19.33
C ILE A 135 6.36 2.94 19.09
N GLU A 136 7.53 3.20 19.69
CA GLU A 136 8.26 4.46 19.59
C GLU A 136 9.56 4.24 18.81
N GLY A 137 9.88 5.15 17.88
CA GLY A 137 11.09 5.09 17.06
C GLY A 137 10.80 5.06 15.56
N GLN A 138 11.85 5.27 14.76
CA GLN A 138 11.83 5.14 13.31
C GLN A 138 13.11 4.40 12.87
N GLY A 139 13.00 3.47 11.92
CA GLY A 139 14.15 2.69 11.44
C GLY A 139 14.49 1.48 12.31
N CYS A 140 15.78 1.26 12.60
CA CYS A 140 16.29 0.04 13.25
C CYS A 140 16.28 0.06 14.79
N ASP A 141 15.94 1.20 15.40
CA ASP A 141 15.91 1.39 16.86
C ASP A 141 14.46 1.55 17.34
N LEU A 142 13.71 0.45 17.33
CA LEU A 142 12.31 0.44 17.75
C LEU A 142 12.20 0.11 19.25
N THR A 143 11.46 0.92 19.99
CA THR A 143 11.07 0.64 21.37
C THR A 143 9.61 0.22 21.41
N ILE A 144 9.36 -1.03 21.77
CA ILE A 144 8.02 -1.59 21.89
C ILE A 144 7.67 -1.63 23.38
N ARG A 145 6.61 -0.93 23.77
CA ARG A 145 6.05 -0.98 25.11
C ARG A 145 4.75 -1.76 25.08
N VAL A 146 4.66 -2.80 25.91
CA VAL A 146 3.46 -3.63 26.04
C VAL A 146 2.96 -3.54 27.49
N VAL A 147 1.68 -3.19 27.65
CA VAL A 147 1.01 -3.14 28.94
C VAL A 147 -0.14 -4.15 28.94
N SER A 148 -0.10 -5.17 29.79
CA SER A 148 -1.14 -6.21 29.86
C SER A 148 -1.36 -6.65 31.30
N ALA A 149 -2.62 -6.92 31.66
CA ALA A 149 -2.96 -7.46 32.99
C ALA A 149 -2.48 -8.90 33.16
N GLN A 150 -2.32 -9.65 32.06
CA GLN A 150 -1.79 -11.02 32.07
C GLN A 150 -0.33 -11.11 32.56
N PHE A 151 0.38 -9.99 32.65
CA PHE A 151 1.72 -9.94 33.21
C PHE A 151 1.75 -10.08 34.75
N ALA A 152 0.64 -9.83 35.44
CA ALA A 152 0.56 -9.88 36.90
C ALA A 152 0.97 -11.25 37.49
N ASP A 153 0.73 -12.34 36.76
CA ASP A 153 1.00 -13.72 37.20
C ASP A 153 2.39 -14.25 36.80
N SER A 154 3.27 -13.39 36.27
CA SER A 154 4.57 -13.81 35.73
C SER A 154 5.71 -12.88 36.13
N SER A 155 6.93 -13.43 36.25
CA SER A 155 8.12 -12.62 36.54
C SER A 155 8.46 -11.72 35.35
N MET A 156 9.11 -10.58 35.60
CA MET A 156 9.53 -9.63 34.55
C MET A 156 10.31 -10.29 33.40
N VAL A 157 11.19 -11.26 33.71
CA VAL A 157 11.92 -12.02 32.69
C VAL A 157 10.98 -12.89 31.85
N LYS A 158 9.98 -13.54 32.47
CA LYS A 158 8.99 -14.38 31.79
C LYS A 158 8.03 -13.54 30.94
N GLN A 159 7.65 -12.34 31.41
CA GLN A 159 6.88 -11.36 30.62
C GLN A 159 7.64 -10.97 29.35
N HIS A 160 8.91 -10.57 29.51
CA HIS A 160 9.76 -10.18 28.39
C HIS A 160 9.98 -11.33 27.41
N GLN A 161 10.25 -12.55 27.91
CA GLN A 161 10.39 -13.75 27.07
C GLN A 161 9.11 -14.07 26.30
N GLY A 162 7.95 -13.98 26.94
CA GLY A 162 6.66 -14.26 26.32
C GLY A 162 6.36 -13.32 25.16
N VAL A 163 6.57 -12.01 25.36
CA VAL A 163 6.40 -11.03 24.28
C VAL A 163 7.48 -11.18 23.21
N MET A 164 8.75 -11.41 23.57
CA MET A 164 9.81 -11.66 22.59
C MET A 164 9.56 -12.90 21.73
N ALA A 165 8.90 -13.94 22.27
CA ALA A 165 8.53 -15.13 21.49
C ALA A 165 7.61 -14.76 20.30
N THR A 166 6.70 -13.79 20.49
CA THR A 166 5.82 -13.30 19.41
C THR A 166 6.58 -12.57 18.31
N LEU A 167 7.75 -12.00 18.64
CA LEU A 167 8.61 -11.24 17.73
C LEU A 167 9.79 -12.05 17.19
N THR A 168 9.90 -13.33 17.56
CA THR A 168 11.05 -14.18 17.19
C THR A 168 11.09 -14.48 15.70
N GLU A 169 9.95 -14.73 15.06
CA GLU A 169 9.90 -14.97 13.61
C GLU A 169 10.34 -13.74 12.81
N PRO A 170 9.84 -12.52 13.08
CA PRO A 170 10.32 -11.31 12.39
C PRO A 170 11.80 -11.01 12.62
N LEU A 171 12.33 -11.31 13.82
CA LEU A 171 13.76 -11.16 14.12
C LEU A 171 14.62 -12.18 13.35
N ALA A 172 14.17 -13.44 13.30
CA ALA A 172 14.90 -14.53 12.64
C ALA A 172 14.95 -14.38 11.12
N THR A 173 13.91 -13.80 10.52
CA THR A 173 13.81 -13.58 9.07
C THR A 173 14.50 -12.29 8.62
N GLY A 174 15.07 -11.50 9.55
CA GLY A 174 15.66 -10.20 9.25
C GLY A 174 14.62 -9.12 8.93
N ARG A 175 13.34 -9.39 9.23
CA ARG A 175 12.22 -8.43 9.08
C ARG A 175 12.20 -7.38 10.18
N LEU A 176 12.86 -7.67 11.30
CA LEU A 176 13.06 -6.82 12.46
C LEU A 176 14.54 -6.87 12.84
N HIS A 177 15.23 -5.73 12.86
CA HIS A 177 16.69 -5.69 13.06
C HIS A 177 17.08 -5.74 14.54
N ALA A 178 16.51 -4.82 15.34
CA ALA A 178 16.69 -4.78 16.79
C ALA A 178 15.47 -4.12 17.42
N VAL A 179 15.09 -4.57 18.62
CA VAL A 179 14.01 -3.95 19.40
C VAL A 179 14.40 -3.84 20.85
N THR A 180 14.00 -2.74 21.47
CA THR A 180 13.98 -2.60 22.92
C THR A 180 12.55 -2.87 23.39
N LEU A 181 12.37 -3.93 24.18
CA LEU A 181 11.07 -4.29 24.72
C LEU A 181 10.93 -3.83 26.17
N LYS A 182 9.80 -3.20 26.49
CA LYS A 182 9.40 -2.84 27.85
C LYS A 182 8.02 -3.42 28.15
N THR A 183 7.92 -4.26 29.18
CA THR A 183 6.66 -4.88 29.61
C THR A 183 6.24 -4.34 30.97
N PHE A 184 4.97 -3.99 31.13
CA PHE A 184 4.42 -3.48 32.38
C PHE A 184 3.02 -4.04 32.65
N THR A 185 2.67 -4.25 33.91
CA THR A 185 1.25 -4.32 34.28
C THR A 185 0.61 -2.93 34.20
N PRO A 186 -0.72 -2.81 34.10
CA PRO A 186 -1.40 -1.51 34.14
C PRO A 186 -1.01 -0.65 35.37
N GLU A 187 -0.86 -1.28 36.54
CA GLU A 187 -0.47 -0.60 37.78
C GLU A 187 0.98 -0.09 37.72
N GLN A 188 1.90 -0.91 37.19
CA GLN A 188 3.30 -0.52 36.99
C GLN A 188 3.43 0.63 35.99
N TRP A 189 2.63 0.61 34.92
CA TRP A 189 2.60 1.68 33.94
C TRP A 189 2.07 2.98 34.53
N GLN A 190 0.99 2.91 35.32
CA GLN A 190 0.42 4.08 35.99
C GLN A 190 1.38 4.68 37.02
N ALA A 191 2.20 3.87 37.68
CA ALA A 191 3.24 4.35 38.60
C ALA A 191 4.44 5.02 37.89
N GLN A 192 4.65 4.78 36.60
CA GLN A 192 5.72 5.40 35.79
C GLN A 192 5.28 6.65 35.02
N GLN A 193 3.97 6.88 34.89
CA GLN A 193 3.50 8.13 34.30
C GLN A 193 3.75 9.29 35.27
N PRO A 194 4.28 10.44 34.79
CA PRO A 194 4.32 11.63 35.63
C PRO A 194 2.88 11.94 36.08
N ALA A 195 2.70 12.18 37.38
CA ALA A 195 1.40 12.55 37.91
C ALA A 195 0.83 13.71 37.06
N PRO A 196 -0.45 13.68 36.65
CA PRO A 196 -1.03 14.78 35.90
C PRO A 196 -0.82 16.06 36.71
N GLN A 197 -0.08 17.02 36.15
CA GLN A 197 0.06 18.34 36.76
C GLN A 197 -1.34 18.95 36.79
N ALA A 198 -1.96 18.91 37.96
CA ALA A 198 -3.21 19.60 38.21
C ALA A 198 -2.97 21.10 38.02
N GLY A 199 -3.50 21.65 36.93
CA GLY A 199 -3.72 23.07 36.74
C GLY A 199 -2.55 23.83 36.10
N LEU A 200 -2.61 23.99 34.79
CA LEU A 200 -2.14 25.20 34.09
C LEU A 200 -2.93 25.29 32.77
N LEU A 201 -4.03 26.05 32.78
CA LEU A 201 -4.71 26.49 31.56
C LEU A 201 -3.85 27.59 30.94
N GLN A 202 -3.18 27.30 29.83
CA GLN A 202 -2.50 28.31 29.04
C GLN A 202 -3.56 29.08 28.22
N ILE A 203 -3.84 30.32 28.62
CA ILE A 203 -4.61 31.27 27.80
C ILE A 203 -3.64 31.88 26.79
N GLN A 204 -3.91 31.73 25.49
CA GLN A 204 -3.21 32.47 24.44
C GLN A 204 -3.77 33.89 24.39
N LEU A 205 -2.87 34.89 24.51
CA LEU A 205 -3.12 36.28 24.11
C LEU A 205 -2.95 36.42 22.59
#